data_AF-A0A4Q2RE05-F1
#
_entry.id   AF-A0A4Q2RE05-F1
#
_cell.length_a   1.000
_cell.length_b   1.000
_cell.length_c   1.000
_cell.angle_alpha   90.00
_cell.angle_beta   90.00
_cell.angle_gamma   90.00
#
_symmetry.space_group_name_H-M   'P 1'
#
loop_
_entity.id
_entity.type
_entity.pdbx_description
1 polymer ?
#
loop_
_entity_poly.entity_id
_entity_poly.type
_entity_poly.pdbx_seq_one_letter_code
_entity_poly.pdbx_strand_id
1 'polypeptide(L)'
;MKAGEAASAYGAYIRSSAWRDSVARHAELRLAGFRCRICNRGRSEVRLEVHHRSYENFGRESVEDLTTLCSECHAMATEALRRRRYRDAELPPLVDTPRVLRGRDAPPCRLRG
;
A
#
# COMPACT_ATOMS: atom_id res chain seq x y z
N MET A 1 -10.59 -18.23 3.65
CA MET A 1 -10.91 -16.79 3.69
C MET A 1 -10.81 -16.24 2.28
N LYS A 2 -11.85 -15.59 1.73
CA LYS A 2 -11.83 -15.15 0.32
C LYS A 2 -10.90 -13.94 0.15
N ALA A 3 -10.13 -13.89 -0.94
CA ALA A 3 -9.14 -12.83 -1.20
C ALA A 3 -9.71 -11.39 -1.19
N GLY A 4 -11.02 -11.23 -1.44
CA GLY A 4 -11.71 -9.93 -1.40
C GLY A 4 -12.04 -9.41 0.01
N GLU A 5 -12.23 -10.29 0.99
CA GLU A 5 -12.53 -9.91 2.38
C GLU A 5 -11.30 -9.33 3.09
N ALA A 6 -10.14 -9.94 2.87
CA ALA A 6 -8.87 -9.51 3.47
C ALA A 6 -8.45 -8.11 3.01
N ALA A 7 -8.66 -7.76 1.74
CA ALA A 7 -8.36 -6.43 1.21
C ALA A 7 -9.28 -5.35 1.83
N SER A 8 -10.55 -5.68 2.08
CA SER A 8 -11.51 -4.79 2.74
C SER A 8 -11.14 -4.55 4.21
N ALA A 9 -10.79 -5.62 4.94
CA ALA A 9 -10.36 -5.55 6.33
C ALA A 9 -9.06 -4.75 6.51
N TYR A 10 -8.08 -4.96 5.63
CA TYR A 10 -6.84 -4.18 5.61
C TYR A 10 -7.13 -2.68 5.44
N GLY A 11 -7.94 -2.33 4.43
CA GLY A 11 -8.30 -0.95 4.17
C GLY A 11 -9.02 -0.30 5.35
N ALA A 12 -9.96 -1.02 5.98
CA ALA A 12 -10.66 -0.54 7.16
C ALA A 12 -9.70 -0.28 8.34
N TYR A 13 -8.77 -1.21 8.61
CA TYR A 13 -7.79 -1.05 9.68
C TYR A 13 -6.86 0.14 9.45
N ILE A 14 -6.23 0.26 8.28
CA ILE A 14 -5.30 1.37 7.99
C ILE A 14 -5.99 2.74 7.99
N ARG A 15 -7.30 2.80 7.77
CA ARG A 15 -8.09 4.04 7.89
C ARG A 15 -8.66 4.29 9.29
N SER A 16 -8.51 3.34 10.21
CA SER A 16 -9.08 3.41 11.56
C SER A 16 -8.33 4.37 12.48
N SER A 17 -8.97 4.77 13.59
CA SER A 17 -8.26 5.42 14.71
C SER A 17 -7.23 4.49 15.34
N ALA A 18 -7.49 3.18 15.43
CA ALA A 18 -6.55 2.22 16.03
C ALA A 18 -5.18 2.25 15.35
N TRP A 19 -5.14 2.30 14.02
CA TRP A 19 -3.87 2.49 13.29
C TRP A 19 -3.31 3.90 13.47
N ARG A 20 -4.16 4.94 13.38
CA ARG A 20 -3.69 6.33 13.47
C ARG A 20 -3.03 6.61 14.82
N ASP A 21 -3.60 6.06 15.88
CA ASP A 21 -3.18 6.28 17.28
C ASP A 21 -2.27 5.17 17.80
N SER A 22 -1.85 4.23 16.93
CA SER A 22 -0.97 3.12 17.27
C SER A 22 0.31 3.61 17.96
N VAL A 23 0.60 3.00 19.11
CA VAL A 23 1.81 3.29 19.90
C VAL A 23 3.06 2.97 19.09
N ALA A 24 3.08 1.84 18.38
CA ALA A 24 4.21 1.43 17.55
C ALA A 24 4.44 2.41 16.39
N ARG A 25 3.36 2.86 15.73
CA ARG A 25 3.42 3.85 14.65
C ARG A 25 4.04 5.17 15.14
N HIS A 26 3.57 5.67 16.28
CA HIS A 26 4.11 6.91 16.86
C HIS A 26 5.55 6.76 17.36
N ALA A 27 5.88 5.60 17.93
CA ALA A 27 7.23 5.30 18.39
C ALA A 27 8.23 5.28 17.22
N GLU A 28 7.92 4.61 16.10
CA GLU A 28 8.81 4.61 14.93
C GLU A 28 8.99 6.01 14.33
N LEU A 29 7.92 6.81 14.24
CA LEU A 29 8.04 8.21 13.78
C LEU A 29 8.98 9.04 14.66
N ARG A 30 8.94 8.84 15.99
CA ARG A 30 9.84 9.51 16.94
C ARG A 30 11.27 8.99 16.84
N LEU A 31 11.47 7.68 16.75
CA LEU A 31 12.80 7.06 16.58
C LEU A 31 13.46 7.46 15.28
N ALA A 32 12.68 7.70 14.23
CA ALA A 32 13.17 8.24 12.96
C ALA A 32 13.47 9.75 13.02
N GLY A 33 13.28 10.40 14.17
CA GLY A 33 13.43 11.85 14.31
C GLY A 33 12.49 12.64 13.40
N PHE A 34 11.36 12.04 13.03
CA PHE A 34 10.45 12.55 12.00
C PHE A 34 11.16 12.89 10.68
N ARG A 35 12.00 11.96 10.22
CA ARG A 35 12.69 12.00 8.93
C ARG A 35 12.53 10.67 8.20
N CYS A 36 12.61 10.72 6.88
CA CYS A 36 12.64 9.50 6.08
C CYS A 36 13.93 8.73 6.35
N ARG A 37 13.82 7.43 6.66
CA ARG A 37 14.97 6.54 6.91
C ARG A 37 15.83 6.26 5.67
N ILE A 38 15.36 6.61 4.47
CA ILE A 38 16.08 6.40 3.20
C ILE A 38 16.74 7.70 2.73
N CYS A 39 15.97 8.78 2.55
CA CYS A 39 16.48 10.03 1.97
C CYS A 39 16.73 11.14 3.01
N ASN A 40 16.48 10.90 4.30
CA ASN A 40 16.69 11.83 5.42
C ASN A 40 15.90 13.16 5.40
N ARG A 41 15.06 13.39 4.38
CA ARG A 41 14.14 14.54 4.32
C ARG A 41 13.15 14.52 5.50
N GLY A 42 12.93 15.69 6.10
CA GLY A 42 12.06 15.86 7.27
C GLY A 42 10.61 16.24 6.92
N ARG A 43 9.74 16.30 7.95
CA ARG A 43 8.31 16.66 7.78
C ARG A 43 8.06 18.04 7.16
N SER A 44 9.02 18.96 7.25
CA SER A 44 8.93 20.28 6.61
C SER A 44 9.12 20.23 5.09
N GLU A 45 9.71 19.15 4.58
CA GLU A 45 10.08 19.00 3.16
C GLU A 45 9.16 18.01 2.44
N VAL A 46 8.69 16.97 3.14
CA VAL A 46 7.96 15.85 2.54
C VAL A 46 6.88 15.31 3.47
N ARG A 47 5.87 14.66 2.87
CA ARG A 47 4.90 13.86 3.61
C ARG A 47 5.56 12.58 4.09
N LEU A 48 5.58 12.37 5.41
CA LEU A 48 6.05 11.13 6.01
C LEU A 48 4.90 10.15 6.24
N GLU A 49 5.21 8.88 6.01
CA GLU A 49 4.34 7.73 6.13
C GLU A 49 5.10 6.62 6.85
N VAL A 50 4.36 5.68 7.43
CA VAL A 50 4.94 4.49 8.06
C VAL A 50 4.67 3.31 7.13
N HIS A 51 5.76 2.72 6.64
CA HIS A 51 5.76 1.54 5.81
C HIS A 51 5.83 0.28 6.68
N HIS A 52 5.09 -0.76 6.33
CA HIS A 52 5.20 -2.07 6.97
C HIS A 52 6.36 -2.85 6.35
N ARG A 53 7.33 -3.24 7.16
CA ARG A 53 8.41 -4.15 6.78
C ARG A 53 7.96 -5.61 6.83
N SER A 54 7.12 -5.93 7.82
CA SER A 54 6.45 -7.22 7.99
C SER A 54 4.96 -6.99 8.26
N TYR A 55 4.15 -7.95 7.82
CA TYR A 55 2.72 -8.00 8.08
C TYR A 55 2.34 -9.14 9.04
N GLU A 56 3.32 -9.85 9.61
CA GLU A 56 3.10 -11.01 10.48
C GLU A 56 2.28 -10.68 11.72
N ASN A 57 2.48 -9.49 12.30
CA ASN A 57 1.77 -9.01 13.49
C ASN A 57 0.69 -7.96 13.17
N PHE A 58 0.07 -8.01 11.99
CA PHE A 58 -0.92 -7.01 11.57
C PHE A 58 -2.06 -6.85 12.60
N GLY A 59 -2.32 -5.61 13.01
CA GLY A 59 -3.24 -5.26 14.10
C GLY A 59 -2.60 -5.21 15.50
N ARG A 60 -1.36 -5.68 15.64
CA ARG A 60 -0.56 -5.72 16.88
C ARG A 60 0.92 -5.45 16.57
N GLU A 61 1.17 -4.53 15.65
CA GLU A 61 2.50 -4.30 15.11
C GLU A 61 3.47 -3.83 16.21
N SER A 62 4.70 -4.32 16.17
CA SER A 62 5.80 -3.76 16.95
C SER A 62 6.48 -2.62 16.18
N VAL A 63 7.42 -1.92 16.84
CA VAL A 63 8.18 -0.85 16.17
C VAL A 63 9.03 -1.42 15.04
N GLU A 64 9.54 -2.63 15.20
CA GLU A 64 10.38 -3.36 14.26
C GLU A 64 9.60 -3.82 13.03
N ASP A 65 8.27 -3.92 13.10
CA ASP A 65 7.46 -4.21 11.92
C ASP A 65 7.32 -2.99 11.00
N LEU A 66 7.74 -1.81 11.46
CA LEU A 66 7.44 -0.53 10.85
C LEU A 66 8.72 0.24 10.46
N THR A 67 8.61 1.13 9.47
CA THR A 67 9.68 2.08 9.14
C THR A 67 9.15 3.39 8.58
N THR A 68 9.72 4.52 9.03
CA THR A 68 9.31 5.84 8.55
C THR A 68 9.94 6.18 7.20
N LEU A 69 9.10 6.40 6.18
CA LEU A 69 9.51 6.80 4.84
C LEU A 69 8.77 8.06 4.37
N CYS A 70 9.35 8.83 3.45
CA CYS A 70 8.56 9.81 2.71
C CYS A 70 7.70 9.11 1.65
N SER A 71 6.65 9.78 1.17
CA SER A 71 5.74 9.23 0.15
C SER A 71 6.45 8.70 -1.09
N GLU A 72 7.49 9.39 -1.57
CA GLU A 72 8.29 8.96 -2.73
C GLU A 72 9.07 7.66 -2.44
N CYS A 73 9.82 7.64 -1.34
CA CYS A 73 10.56 6.44 -0.93
C CYS A 73 9.61 5.28 -0.57
N HIS A 74 8.43 5.57 -0.04
CA HIS A 74 7.40 4.58 0.25
C HIS A 74 6.89 3.90 -1.03
N ALA A 75 6.61 4.67 -2.08
CA ALA A 75 6.22 4.14 -3.38
C ALA A 75 7.33 3.27 -3.99
N MET A 76 8.59 3.73 -3.92
CA MET A 76 9.75 2.96 -4.39
C MET A 76 9.93 1.65 -3.64
N ALA A 77 9.79 1.66 -2.31
CA ALA A 77 9.88 0.45 -1.49
C ALA A 77 8.77 -0.55 -1.86
N THR A 78 7.53 -0.07 -1.99
CA THR A 78 6.38 -0.89 -2.39
C THR A 78 6.61 -1.54 -3.76
N GLU A 79 7.06 -0.76 -4.74
CA GLU A 79 7.36 -1.26 -6.08
C GLU A 79 8.53 -2.24 -6.08
N ALA A 80 9.59 -1.98 -5.32
CA ALA A 80 10.74 -2.89 -5.22
C ALA A 80 10.35 -4.25 -4.63
N LEU A 81 9.54 -4.27 -3.56
CA LEU A 81 9.03 -5.50 -2.95
C LEU A 81 8.11 -6.25 -3.92
N ARG A 82 7.21 -5.52 -4.60
CA ARG A 82 6.35 -6.07 -5.64
C ARG A 82 7.17 -6.74 -6.75
N ARG A 83 8.17 -6.04 -7.30
CA ARG A 83 9.06 -6.55 -8.34
C ARG A 83 9.82 -7.79 -7.90
N ARG A 84 10.37 -7.81 -6.68
CA ARG A 84 11.05 -9.00 -6.12
C ARG A 84 10.10 -10.20 -6.10
N ARG A 85 8.89 -10.01 -5.59
CA ARG A 85 7.87 -11.08 -5.55
C ARG A 85 7.54 -11.62 -6.94
N TYR A 86 7.38 -10.76 -7.94
CA TYR A 86 7.05 -11.21 -9.31
C TYR A 86 8.24 -11.80 -10.06
N ARG A 87 9.47 -11.32 -9.82
CA ARG A 87 10.67 -11.88 -10.44
C ARG A 87 10.85 -13.35 -10.08
N ASP A 88 10.58 -13.68 -8.82
CA ASP A 88 10.79 -15.02 -8.27
C ASP A 88 9.51 -15.88 -8.33
N ALA A 89 8.42 -15.35 -8.89
CA ALA A 89 7.16 -16.08 -9.02
C ALA A 89 7.17 -16.98 -10.25
N GLU A 90 6.81 -18.24 -10.06
CA GLU A 90 6.41 -19.10 -11.17
C GLU A 90 5.10 -18.57 -11.75
N LEU A 91 5.15 -18.17 -13.03
CA LEU A 91 3.99 -17.63 -13.71
C LEU A 91 2.95 -18.74 -13.87
N PRO A 92 1.66 -18.47 -13.60
CA PRO A 92 0.62 -19.43 -13.95
C PRO A 92 0.69 -19.69 -15.47
N PRO A 93 0.28 -20.89 -15.91
CA PRO A 93 0.24 -21.21 -17.34
C PRO A 93 -0.58 -20.14 -18.07
N LEU A 94 -0.09 -19.73 -19.24
CA LEU A 94 -0.83 -18.82 -20.11
C LEU A 94 -2.11 -19.52 -20.55
N VAL A 95 -3.25 -18.98 -20.08
CA VAL A 95 -4.57 -19.43 -20.48
C VAL A 95 -5.27 -18.33 -21.24
N ASP A 96 -6.02 -18.71 -22.26
CA ASP A 96 -6.88 -17.79 -22.99
C ASP A 96 -7.99 -17.31 -22.06
N THR A 97 -7.82 -16.10 -21.53
CA THR A 97 -8.89 -15.45 -20.76
C THR A 97 -9.83 -14.76 -21.75
N PRO A 98 -11.15 -15.03 -21.71
CA PRO A 98 -12.07 -14.37 -22.60
C PRO A 98 -11.97 -12.86 -22.39
N ARG A 99 -11.73 -12.12 -23.47
CA ARG A 99 -11.70 -10.66 -23.43
C ARG A 99 -13.07 -10.17 -23.00
N VAL A 100 -13.20 -9.81 -21.73
CA VAL A 100 -14.41 -9.16 -21.20
C VAL A 100 -14.46 -7.75 -21.79
N LEU A 101 -15.01 -7.64 -23.00
CA LEU A 101 -15.47 -6.37 -23.53
C LEU A 101 -16.62 -5.93 -22.63
N ARG A 102 -16.36 -5.05 -21.66
CA ARG A 102 -17.44 -4.36 -20.93
C ARG A 102 -18.29 -3.68 -22.00
N GLY A 103 -19.54 -4.11 -22.11
CA GLY A 103 -20.46 -3.74 -23.18
C GLY A 103 -20.46 -2.23 -23.42
N ARG A 104 -20.40 -1.85 -24.68
CA ARG A 104 -20.75 -0.50 -25.15
C ARG A 104 -22.26 -0.35 -25.06
N ASP A 105 -22.79 -0.21 -23.85
CA ASP A 105 -24.13 0.32 -23.64
C ASP A 105 -24.01 1.84 -23.39
N ALA A 106 -23.31 2.53 -24.29
CA ALA A 106 -23.42 3.98 -24.40
C ALA A 106 -24.54 4.25 -25.40
N PRO A 107 -25.67 4.87 -25.00
CA PRO A 107 -26.69 5.26 -25.96
C PRO A 107 -26.08 6.22 -26.99
N PRO A 108 -26.51 6.18 -28.27
CA PRO A 108 -25.97 7.06 -29.28
C PRO A 108 -26.18 8.51 -28.84
N CYS A 109 -25.08 9.26 -28.72
CA CYS A 109 -25.11 10.69 -28.51
C CYS A 109 -25.86 11.32 -29.70
N ARG A 110 -27.12 11.70 -29.50
CA ARG A 110 -27.87 12.51 -30.47
C ARG A 110 -27.26 13.90 -30.49
N LEU A 111 -26.43 14.18 -31.48
CA LEU A 111 -26.10 15.55 -31.87
C LEU A 111 -27.42 16.25 -32.20
N ARG A 112 -27.81 17.22 -31.37
CA ARG A 112 -28.89 18.16 -31.70
C ARG A 112 -28.41 19.00 -32.87
N GLY A 113 -29.11 18.90 -33.99
CA GLY A 113 -29.20 19.99 -34.96
C GLY A 113 -30.12 21.09 -34.44
#